data_AF-A0A392S0B4-F1
#
_entry.id   AF-A0A392S0B4-F1
#
_cell.length_a   1.000
_cell.length_b   1.000
_cell.length_c   1.000
_cell.angle_alpha   90.00
_cell.angle_beta   90.00
_cell.angle_gamma   90.00
#
_symmetry.space_group_name_H-M   'P 1'
#
loop_
_entity.id
_entity.type
_entity.pdbx_description
1 polymer ?
#
loop_
_entity_poly.entity_id
_entity_poly.type
_entity_poly.pdbx_seq_one_letter_code
_entity_poly.pdbx_strand_id
1 'polypeptide(L)'
;KSVDSKTWKDVVKGWEHLVITDKDGNKTRELKSEEDWSKEEDELALENSKALNALFNGVDKNMFRLIKQCTIAKEAWEILKTTHE
;
A
#
# COMPACT_ATOMS: atom_id res chain seq x y z
N LYS A 1 -18.66 -4.56 4.47
CA LYS A 1 -17.71 -4.76 5.59
C LYS A 1 -16.87 -3.48 5.67
N SER A 2 -16.89 -2.75 6.79
CA SER A 2 -16.11 -1.50 6.95
C SER A 2 -14.65 -1.84 7.19
N VAL A 3 -13.73 -1.03 6.64
CA VAL A 3 -12.31 -1.12 7.00
C VAL A 3 -12.17 -0.63 8.45
N ASP A 4 -11.47 -1.39 9.29
CA ASP A 4 -11.25 -1.00 10.68
C ASP A 4 -10.43 0.29 10.76
N SER A 5 -10.73 1.16 11.73
CA SER A 5 -10.05 2.45 11.92
C SER A 5 -8.53 2.32 12.07
N LYS A 6 -8.07 1.18 12.60
CA LYS A 6 -6.65 0.84 12.69
C LYS A 6 -6.04 0.59 11.32
N THR A 7 -6.67 -0.27 10.50
CA THR A 7 -6.29 -0.53 9.12
C THR A 7 -6.24 0.76 8.29
N TRP A 8 -7.15 1.70 8.53
CA TRP A 8 -7.12 3.00 7.85
C TRP A 8 -5.93 3.89 8.24
N LYS A 9 -5.54 3.89 9.52
CA LYS A 9 -4.34 4.63 9.97
C LYS A 9 -3.07 4.08 9.34
N ASP A 10 -2.98 2.77 9.18
CA ASP A 10 -1.80 2.12 8.57
C ASP A 10 -1.75 2.38 7.05
N VAL A 11 -2.90 2.44 6.37
CA VAL A 11 -3.00 2.93 4.99
C VAL A 11 -2.52 4.37 4.85
N VAL A 12 -2.92 5.25 5.77
CA VAL A 12 -2.52 6.67 5.76
C VAL A 12 -1.03 6.84 6.07
N LYS A 13 -0.47 6.03 6.98
CA LYS A 13 0.97 5.98 7.24
C LYS A 13 1.72 5.59 5.96
N GLY A 14 1.17 4.62 5.24
CA GLY A 14 1.67 4.15 3.96
C GLY A 14 2.67 3.03 4.19
N TRP A 15 2.27 1.83 3.80
CA TRP A 15 3.26 0.83 3.47
C TRP A 15 4.05 1.33 2.27
N GLU A 16 5.37 1.37 2.41
CA GLU A 16 6.28 1.62 1.30
C GLU A 16 6.92 0.29 0.93
N HIS A 17 7.20 0.14 -0.36
CA HIS A 17 7.95 -1.00 -0.84
C HIS A 17 9.26 -1.15 -0.05
N LEU A 18 9.47 -2.32 0.53
CA LEU A 18 10.67 -2.63 1.29
C LEU A 18 11.85 -2.65 0.33
N VAL A 19 12.84 -1.83 0.64
CA VAL A 19 14.06 -1.72 -0.13
C VAL A 19 15.21 -2.34 0.64
N ILE A 20 16.13 -2.98 -0.07
CA ILE A 20 17.31 -3.57 0.52
C ILE A 20 18.09 -2.47 1.22
N THR A 21 18.49 -2.71 2.46
CA THR A 21 19.36 -1.79 3.19
C THR A 21 20.81 -2.19 2.94
N ASP A 22 21.66 -1.24 2.56
CA ASP A 22 23.09 -1.50 2.42
C ASP A 22 23.76 -1.73 3.80
N LYS A 23 25.05 -2.09 3.79
CA LYS A 23 25.83 -2.34 5.01
C LYS A 23 25.95 -1.12 5.92
N ASP A 24 25.66 0.06 5.41
CA ASP A 24 25.73 1.35 6.09
C ASP A 24 24.35 1.83 6.58
N GLY A 25 23.30 1.03 6.40
CA GLY A 25 21.95 1.36 6.87
C GLY A 25 21.14 2.22 5.90
N ASN A 26 21.62 2.47 4.68
CA ASN A 26 20.89 3.26 3.69
C ASN A 26 19.92 2.40 2.88
N LYS A 27 18.72 2.92 2.68
CA LYS A 27 17.71 2.38 1.76
C LYS A 27 18.25 2.42 0.32
N THR A 28 18.42 1.27 -0.32
CA THR A 28 18.77 1.19 -1.74
C THR A 28 17.55 1.42 -2.63
N ARG A 29 17.74 1.41 -3.95
CA ARG A 29 16.65 1.45 -4.94
C ARG A 29 16.11 0.06 -5.27
N GLU A 30 16.74 -0.99 -4.77
CA GLU A 30 16.38 -2.37 -5.05
C GLU A 30 15.32 -2.83 -4.05
N LEU A 31 14.26 -3.44 -4.56
CA LEU A 31 13.22 -4.04 -3.73
C LEU A 31 13.78 -5.27 -3.04
N LYS A 32 13.51 -5.39 -1.75
CA LYS A 32 13.81 -6.57 -0.96
C LYS A 32 12.89 -7.70 -1.42
N SER A 33 13.45 -8.88 -1.70
CA SER A 33 12.67 -10.06 -2.08
C SER A 33 11.70 -10.43 -0.97
N GLU A 34 10.49 -10.89 -1.32
CA GLU A 34 9.49 -11.36 -0.35
C GLU A 34 10.04 -12.47 0.55
N GLU A 35 10.99 -13.25 0.06
CA GLU A 35 11.66 -14.32 0.83
C GLU A 35 12.53 -13.80 2.00
N ASP A 36 13.00 -12.56 1.91
CA ASP A 36 13.85 -11.94 2.93
C ASP A 36 13.05 -11.11 3.94
N TRP A 37 11.73 -11.01 3.77
CA TRP A 37 10.87 -10.18 4.62
C TRP A 37 10.81 -10.75 6.04
N SER A 38 10.86 -9.84 7.03
CA SER A 38 10.53 -10.20 8.40
C SER A 38 9.02 -10.42 8.55
N LYS A 39 8.61 -11.07 9.63
CA LYS A 39 7.19 -11.30 9.88
C LYS A 39 6.38 -10.00 9.94
N GLU A 40 6.96 -8.95 10.53
CA GLU A 40 6.35 -7.63 10.62
C GLU A 40 6.23 -6.97 9.24
N GLU A 41 7.23 -7.13 8.40
CA GLU A 41 7.26 -6.66 7.00
C GLU A 41 6.17 -7.32 6.15
N ASP A 42 6.02 -8.64 6.26
CA ASP A 42 4.95 -9.43 5.65
C ASP A 42 3.56 -9.00 6.11
N GLU A 43 3.37 -8.81 7.43
CA GLU A 43 2.10 -8.36 7.99
C GLU A 43 1.68 -7.00 7.43
N LEU A 44 2.63 -6.05 7.30
CA LEU A 44 2.36 -4.75 6.72
C LEU A 44 2.04 -4.83 5.21
N ALA A 45 2.74 -5.67 4.45
CA ALA A 45 2.44 -5.88 3.03
C ALA A 45 1.04 -6.50 2.83
N LEU A 46 0.66 -7.44 3.70
CA LEU A 46 -0.67 -8.04 3.72
C LEU A 46 -1.75 -7.00 4.06
N GLU A 47 -1.51 -6.11 5.01
CA GLU A 47 -2.43 -5.01 5.34
C GLU A 47 -2.60 -4.04 4.15
N ASN A 48 -1.51 -3.71 3.45
CA ASN A 48 -1.55 -2.90 2.24
C ASN A 48 -2.40 -3.57 1.14
N SER A 49 -2.21 -4.86 0.90
CA SER A 49 -3.00 -5.63 -0.07
C SER A 49 -4.49 -5.66 0.29
N LYS A 50 -4.82 -5.87 1.58
CA LYS A 50 -6.21 -5.81 2.07
C LYS A 50 -6.84 -4.43 1.84
N ALA A 51 -6.10 -3.37 2.09
CA ALA A 51 -6.56 -2.01 1.89
C ALA A 51 -6.76 -1.67 0.42
N LEU A 52 -5.82 -2.02 -0.46
CA LEU A 52 -5.98 -1.89 -1.91
C LEU A 52 -7.21 -2.62 -2.40
N ASN A 53 -7.39 -3.87 -1.96
CA ASN A 53 -8.56 -4.64 -2.33
C ASN A 53 -9.85 -3.97 -1.82
N ALA A 54 -9.86 -3.38 -0.63
CA ALA A 54 -11.01 -2.63 -0.14
C ALA A 54 -11.29 -1.38 -0.99
N LEU A 55 -10.25 -0.64 -1.39
CA LEU A 55 -10.39 0.50 -2.30
C LEU A 55 -10.92 0.07 -3.67
N PHE A 56 -10.35 -0.98 -4.26
CA PHE A 56 -10.75 -1.50 -5.57
C PHE A 56 -12.21 -1.96 -5.61
N ASN A 57 -12.68 -2.59 -4.54
CA ASN A 57 -14.08 -3.00 -4.41
C ASN A 57 -15.02 -1.87 -3.95
N GLY A 58 -14.48 -0.76 -3.44
CA GLY A 58 -15.23 0.35 -2.86
C GLY A 58 -15.53 1.50 -3.83
N VAL A 59 -14.90 1.51 -5.01
CA VAL A 59 -15.01 2.60 -5.99
C VAL A 59 -15.73 2.16 -7.27
N ASP A 60 -16.23 3.12 -8.06
CA ASP A 60 -16.85 2.82 -9.35
C ASP A 60 -15.82 2.45 -10.44
N LYS A 61 -16.29 2.01 -11.61
CA LYS A 61 -15.42 1.54 -12.71
C LYS A 61 -14.44 2.60 -13.22
N ASN A 62 -14.80 3.87 -13.21
CA ASN A 62 -13.94 4.94 -13.69
C ASN A 62 -12.81 5.20 -12.69
N MET A 63 -13.16 5.30 -11.41
CA MET A 63 -12.18 5.41 -10.33
C MET A 63 -11.27 4.19 -10.24
N PHE A 64 -11.82 2.98 -10.36
CA PHE A 64 -11.04 1.74 -10.38
C PHE A 64 -10.00 1.77 -11.49
N ARG A 65 -10.33 2.27 -12.69
CA ARG A 65 -9.38 2.41 -13.80
C ARG A 65 -8.19 3.31 -13.48
N LEU A 66 -8.34 4.30 -12.59
CA LEU A 66 -7.26 5.20 -12.17
C LEU A 66 -6.30 4.52 -11.20
N ILE A 67 -6.84 3.71 -10.29
CA ILE A 67 -6.06 3.10 -9.21
C ILE A 67 -5.63 1.66 -9.45
N LYS A 68 -6.13 0.98 -10.49
CA LYS A 68 -5.86 -0.45 -10.75
C LYS A 68 -4.38 -0.80 -10.93
N GLN A 69 -3.52 0.17 -11.23
CA GLN A 69 -2.08 -0.03 -11.37
C GLN A 69 -1.30 0.29 -10.10
N CYS A 70 -1.96 0.79 -9.06
CA CYS A 70 -1.33 1.07 -7.78
C CYS A 70 -1.03 -0.23 -7.04
N THR A 71 0.22 -0.38 -6.60
CA THR A 71 0.65 -1.45 -5.69
C THR A 71 0.68 -0.99 -4.23
N ILE A 72 0.45 0.30 -3.99
CA ILE A 72 0.42 0.93 -2.66
C ILE A 72 -0.97 1.53 -2.41
N ALA A 73 -1.63 1.13 -1.31
CA ALA A 73 -2.96 1.60 -0.93
C ALA A 73 -3.00 3.12 -0.73
N LYS A 74 -1.92 3.68 -0.19
CA LYS A 74 -1.79 5.13 0.01
C LYS A 74 -1.82 5.88 -1.31
N GLU A 75 -1.06 5.44 -2.32
CA GLU A 75 -1.07 6.08 -3.64
C GLU A 75 -2.46 6.03 -4.28
N ALA A 76 -3.11 4.86 -4.24
CA ALA A 76 -4.48 4.71 -4.71
C ALA A 76 -5.42 5.70 -4.01
N TRP A 77 -5.30 5.84 -2.69
CA TRP A 77 -6.10 6.78 -1.90
C TRP A 77 -5.83 8.25 -2.25
N GLU A 78 -4.57 8.66 -2.46
CA GLU A 78 -4.23 10.01 -2.88
C GLU A 78 -4.81 10.35 -4.27
N ILE A 79 -4.77 9.42 -5.21
CA ILE A 79 -5.39 9.57 -6.54
C ILE A 79 -6.90 9.75 -6.41
N LEU A 80 -7.56 8.94 -5.58
CA LEU A 80 -9.01 9.04 -5.34
C LEU A 80 -9.39 10.39 -4.72
N LYS A 81 -8.61 10.89 -3.75
CA LYS A 81 -8.84 12.21 -3.16
C LYS A 81 -8.75 13.32 -4.20
N THR A 82 -7.70 13.30 -5.03
CA THR A 82 -7.46 14.32 -6.07
C THR A 82 -8.53 14.30 -7.16
N THR A 83 -9.17 13.15 -7.40
CA THR A 83 -10.24 12.99 -8.41
C THR A 83 -11.61 13.47 -7.91
N HIS A 84 -11.76 13.77 -6.62
CA HIS A 84 -13.00 14.25 -6.01
C HIS A 84 -12.97 15.73 -5.61
N GLU A 85 -11.91 16.45 -5.96
CA GLU A 85 -11.86 17.94 -5.94
C GLU A 85 -12.42 18.52 -7.25
#